data_AF-A0A538SKY5-F1
#
_entry.id   AF-A0A538SKY5-F1
#
_cell.length_a   1.000
_cell.length_b   1.000
_cell.length_c   1.000
_cell.angle_alpha   90.00
_cell.angle_beta   90.00
_cell.angle_gamma   90.00
#
_symmetry.space_group_name_H-M   'P 1'
#
loop_
_entity.id
_entity.type
_entity.pdbx_description
1 polymer ?
#
loop_
_entity_poly.entity_id
_entity_poly.type
_entity_poly.pdbx_seq_one_letter_code
_entity_poly.pdbx_strand_id
1 'polypeptide(L)'
;YLAVVVTNQAGVARDYFEERIVHQANQRLVELLSREGAALDAIYYCPHHPREGESPYRRDCQCRKPRPGMLHQAAQDLEIDLGGSYMVGDGMVDVGAARAAGVVPILVLTGYGRGHYEHRRSRWTVQPEHIAEDLFDAAEWILQRKRRPE
;
A
#
# COMPACT_ATOMS: atom_id res chain seq x y z
N TYR A 1 -12.32 10.33 -4.20
CA TYR A 1 -11.81 8.96 -4.10
C TYR A 1 -11.92 8.55 -2.65
N LEU A 2 -12.11 7.26 -2.38
CA LEU A 2 -11.84 6.73 -1.05
C LEU A 2 -10.31 6.68 -0.84
N ALA A 3 -9.84 7.06 0.34
CA ALA A 3 -8.46 7.03 0.77
C ALA A 3 -8.25 5.88 1.75
N VAL A 4 -7.61 4.81 1.28
CA VAL A 4 -7.40 3.58 2.05
C VAL A 4 -5.90 3.30 2.20
N VAL A 5 -5.46 3.02 3.43
CA VAL A 5 -4.09 2.58 3.71
C VAL A 5 -4.04 1.05 3.68
N VAL A 6 -3.08 0.49 2.95
CA VAL A 6 -2.77 -0.95 2.95
C VAL A 6 -1.28 -1.16 3.23
N THR A 7 -0.92 -1.78 4.35
CA THR A 7 0.49 -1.79 4.83
C THR A 7 1.00 -3.15 5.33
N ASN A 8 2.25 -3.49 5.00
CA ASN A 8 2.91 -4.66 5.56
C ASN A 8 3.62 -4.26 6.87
N GLN A 9 3.19 -4.81 8.01
CA GLN A 9 3.75 -4.55 9.34
C GLN A 9 4.50 -5.77 9.88
N ALA A 10 5.49 -6.25 9.11
CA ALA A 10 6.25 -7.45 9.45
C ALA A 10 7.08 -7.34 10.74
N GLY A 11 7.22 -6.13 11.30
CA GLY A 11 7.86 -5.90 12.60
C GLY A 11 7.18 -6.67 13.73
N VAL A 12 5.87 -6.92 13.63
CA VAL A 12 5.12 -7.77 14.57
C VAL A 12 5.64 -9.21 14.52
N ALA A 13 5.67 -9.82 13.32
CA ALA A 13 6.24 -11.16 13.17
C ALA A 13 7.71 -11.22 13.59
N ARG A 14 8.49 -10.16 13.36
CA ARG A 14 9.91 -10.11 13.72
C ARG A 14 10.20 -9.83 15.19
N ASP A 15 9.17 -9.71 16.02
CA ASP A 15 9.26 -9.37 17.44
C ASP A 15 10.00 -8.04 17.69
N TYR A 16 9.93 -7.11 16.73
CA TYR A 16 10.48 -5.76 16.88
C TYR A 16 9.57 -4.88 17.75
N PHE A 17 8.27 -5.16 17.73
CA PHE A 17 7.26 -4.51 18.53
C PHE A 17 5.98 -5.35 18.59
N GLU A 18 5.20 -5.15 19.65
CA GLU A 18 3.90 -5.78 19.81
C GLU A 18 2.87 -5.21 18.81
N GLU A 19 1.88 -6.02 18.43
CA GLU A 19 0.82 -5.61 17.49
C GLU A 19 0.02 -4.38 17.97
N ARG A 20 -0.13 -4.19 19.29
CA ARG A 20 -0.74 -2.97 19.86
C ARG A 20 -0.06 -1.67 19.41
N ILE A 21 1.24 -1.71 19.10
CA ILE A 21 1.97 -0.54 18.61
C ILE A 21 1.52 -0.16 17.19
N VAL A 22 1.15 -1.14 16.36
CA VAL A 22 0.55 -0.89 15.03
C VAL A 22 -0.77 -0.15 15.19
N HIS A 23 -1.64 -0.60 16.09
CA HIS A 23 -2.92 0.07 16.37
C HIS A 23 -2.72 1.51 16.86
N GLN A 24 -1.79 1.73 17.79
CA GLN A 24 -1.47 3.06 18.30
C GLN A 24 -0.91 3.99 17.21
N ALA A 25 -0.03 3.47 16.35
CA ALA A 25 0.51 4.24 15.24
C ALA A 25 -0.58 4.62 14.22
N ASN A 26 -1.47 3.69 13.90
CA ASN A 26 -2.60 3.93 13.00
C ASN A 26 -3.58 4.97 13.59
N GLN A 27 -3.91 4.87 14.87
CA GLN A 27 -4.73 5.86 15.55
C GLN A 27 -4.08 7.24 15.49
N ARG A 28 -2.76 7.31 15.78
CA ARG A 28 -2.02 8.57 15.72
C ARG A 28 -2.00 9.17 14.32
N LEU A 29 -1.89 8.35 13.28
CA LEU A 29 -1.98 8.79 11.88
C LEU A 29 -3.34 9.43 11.59
N VAL A 30 -4.43 8.77 11.96
CA VAL A 30 -5.79 9.28 11.75
C VAL A 30 -5.99 10.61 12.49
N GLU A 31 -5.52 10.72 13.73
CA GLU A 31 -5.59 11.97 14.51
C GLU A 31 -4.81 13.11 13.84
N LEU A 32 -3.61 12.84 13.32
CA LEU A 32 -2.79 13.84 12.64
C LEU A 32 -3.46 14.33 11.36
N LEU A 33 -4.01 13.43 10.55
CA LEU A 33 -4.73 13.79 9.33
C LEU A 33 -6.00 14.59 9.63
N SER A 34 -6.76 14.18 10.65
CA SER A 34 -8.00 14.84 11.04
C SER A 34 -7.78 16.30 11.49
N ARG A 35 -6.63 16.60 12.13
CA ARG A 35 -6.27 17.98 12.51
C ARG A 35 -6.06 18.89 11.30
N GLU A 36 -5.64 18.33 10.19
CA GLU A 36 -5.43 19.02 8.92
C GLU A 36 -6.66 18.96 7.99
N GLY A 37 -7.80 18.44 8.48
CA GLY A 37 -9.03 18.31 7.70
C GLY A 37 -9.03 17.16 6.67
N ALA A 38 -8.10 16.21 6.79
CA ALA A 38 -8.04 15.00 5.97
C ALA A 38 -8.58 13.79 6.74
N ALA A 39 -9.11 12.81 6.00
CA ALA A 39 -9.62 11.56 6.57
C ALA A 39 -9.16 10.35 5.74
N LEU A 40 -9.07 9.20 6.41
CA LEU A 40 -8.90 7.90 5.79
C LEU A 40 -10.20 7.12 5.94
N ASP A 41 -10.64 6.47 4.89
CA ASP A 41 -11.85 5.64 4.90
C ASP A 41 -11.59 4.28 5.55
N ALA A 42 -10.38 3.74 5.42
CA ALA A 42 -9.96 2.52 6.09
C ALA A 42 -8.44 2.36 6.18
N ILE A 43 -8.00 1.50 7.10
CA ILE A 43 -6.61 1.06 7.24
C ILE A 43 -6.59 -0.47 7.37
N TYR A 44 -5.89 -1.12 6.45
CA TYR A 44 -5.62 -2.56 6.47
C TYR A 44 -4.13 -2.79 6.65
N TYR A 45 -3.77 -3.78 7.47
CA TYR A 45 -2.37 -4.15 7.65
C TYR A 45 -2.17 -5.67 7.72
N CYS A 46 -0.96 -6.10 7.38
CA CYS A 46 -0.53 -7.48 7.50
C CYS A 46 0.61 -7.59 8.54
N PRO A 47 0.38 -8.24 9.70
CA PRO A 47 1.43 -8.45 10.71
C PRO A 47 2.38 -9.61 10.37
N HIS A 48 2.05 -10.43 9.37
CA HIS A 48 2.69 -11.71 9.12
C HIS A 48 4.02 -11.64 8.35
N HIS A 49 4.88 -12.65 8.56
CA HIS A 49 6.06 -12.93 7.75
C HIS A 49 6.11 -14.41 7.36
N PRO A 50 6.50 -14.77 6.11
CA PRO A 50 6.43 -16.17 5.65
C PRO A 50 7.45 -17.10 6.32
N ARG A 51 8.54 -16.56 6.88
CA ARG A 51 9.67 -17.35 7.42
C ARG A 51 10.21 -16.91 8.78
N GLU A 52 9.87 -15.71 9.23
CA GLU A 52 10.42 -15.12 10.46
C GLU A 52 9.30 -15.00 11.50
N GLY A 53 9.67 -15.04 12.77
CA GLY A 53 8.73 -14.97 13.90
C GLY A 53 8.23 -16.31 14.42
N GLU A 54 7.19 -16.22 15.23
CA GLU A 54 6.47 -17.36 15.80
C GLU A 54 4.98 -17.33 15.44
N SER A 55 4.29 -18.45 15.65
CA SER A 55 2.84 -18.51 15.49
C SER A 55 2.17 -17.55 16.48
N PRO A 56 1.14 -16.77 16.09
CA PRO A 56 0.39 -16.86 14.83
C PRO A 56 0.98 -16.04 13.66
N TYR A 57 2.05 -15.27 13.88
CA TYR A 57 2.56 -14.28 12.92
C TYR A 57 3.48 -14.89 11.83
N ARG A 58 4.20 -15.96 12.13
CA ARG A 58 4.99 -16.71 11.13
C ARG A 58 4.09 -17.60 10.29
N ARG A 59 3.59 -17.06 9.18
CA ARG A 59 2.78 -17.79 8.21
C ARG A 59 2.82 -17.16 6.83
N ASP A 60 2.55 -18.00 5.84
CA ASP A 60 2.30 -17.55 4.48
C ASP A 60 0.82 -17.10 4.36
N CYS A 61 0.55 -15.80 4.50
CA CYS A 61 -0.83 -15.24 4.46
C CYS A 61 -1.19 -14.64 3.10
N GLN A 62 -2.48 -14.61 2.76
CA GLN A 62 -2.98 -13.91 1.56
C GLN A 62 -2.91 -12.37 1.66
N CYS A 63 -2.76 -11.86 2.87
CA CYS A 63 -2.74 -10.44 3.18
C CYS A 63 -1.44 -9.71 2.86
N ARG A 64 -0.29 -10.41 2.88
CA ARG A 64 1.03 -9.79 2.76
C ARG A 64 1.30 -9.41 1.31
N LYS A 65 1.51 -8.13 1.03
CA LYS A 65 1.96 -7.67 -0.30
C LYS A 65 3.27 -8.38 -0.66
N PRO A 66 3.43 -8.94 -1.87
CA PRO A 66 2.71 -8.60 -3.11
C PRO A 66 1.38 -9.34 -3.36
N ARG A 67 0.83 -10.08 -2.40
CA ARG A 67 -0.51 -10.65 -2.55
C ARG A 67 -1.59 -9.57 -2.42
N PRO A 68 -2.69 -9.67 -3.17
CA PRO A 68 -3.72 -8.63 -3.23
C PRO A 68 -4.75 -8.72 -2.09
N GLY A 69 -4.58 -9.60 -1.09
CA GLY A 69 -5.63 -9.89 -0.11
C GLY A 69 -6.16 -8.68 0.64
N MET A 70 -5.29 -7.72 1.03
CA MET A 70 -5.76 -6.48 1.67
C MET A 70 -6.56 -5.58 0.73
N LEU A 71 -6.25 -5.57 -0.58
CA LEU A 71 -7.00 -4.80 -1.57
C LEU A 71 -8.38 -5.42 -1.83
N HIS A 72 -8.47 -6.75 -1.92
CA HIS A 72 -9.75 -7.44 -2.04
C HIS A 72 -10.62 -7.26 -0.80
N GLN A 73 -10.03 -7.30 0.40
CA GLN A 73 -10.75 -7.00 1.63
C GLN A 73 -11.31 -5.57 1.62
N ALA A 74 -10.49 -4.59 1.27
CA ALA A 74 -10.93 -3.20 1.16
C ALA A 74 -12.07 -3.02 0.14
N ALA A 75 -11.99 -3.71 -1.01
CA ALA A 75 -13.03 -3.67 -2.02
C ALA A 75 -14.35 -4.28 -1.55
N GLN A 76 -14.29 -5.36 -0.78
CA GLN A 76 -15.48 -5.97 -0.19
C GLN A 76 -16.11 -5.07 0.88
N ASP A 77 -15.31 -4.54 1.80
CA ASP A 77 -15.82 -3.78 2.94
C ASP A 77 -16.38 -2.40 2.56
N LEU A 78 -15.82 -1.78 1.51
CA LEU A 78 -16.13 -0.41 1.09
C LEU A 78 -16.76 -0.33 -0.31
N GLU A 79 -17.14 -1.46 -0.90
CA GLU A 79 -17.75 -1.55 -2.24
C GLU A 79 -16.92 -0.84 -3.33
N ILE A 80 -15.59 -1.01 -3.30
CA ILE A 80 -14.65 -0.32 -4.21
C ILE A 80 -14.61 -1.01 -5.57
N ASP A 81 -14.72 -0.23 -6.65
CA ASP A 81 -14.28 -0.66 -7.97
C ASP A 81 -12.74 -0.62 -8.08
N LEU A 82 -12.12 -1.79 -8.05
CA LEU A 82 -10.66 -1.93 -8.17
C LEU A 82 -10.13 -1.49 -9.54
N GLY A 83 -10.91 -1.63 -10.62
CA GLY A 83 -10.49 -1.24 -11.97
C GLY A 83 -10.36 0.27 -12.13
N GLY A 84 -11.19 1.05 -11.42
CA GLY A 84 -11.12 2.51 -11.33
C GLY A 84 -10.20 3.04 -10.22
N SER A 85 -9.44 2.16 -9.54
CA SER A 85 -8.63 2.51 -8.37
C SER A 85 -7.13 2.62 -8.69
N TYR A 86 -6.40 3.27 -7.78
CA TYR A 86 -4.96 3.46 -7.85
C TYR A 86 -4.30 2.97 -6.56
N MET A 87 -3.10 2.41 -6.68
CA MET A 87 -2.27 2.03 -5.53
C MET A 87 -0.94 2.75 -5.63
N VAL A 88 -0.65 3.57 -4.62
CA VAL A 88 0.60 4.33 -4.51
C VAL A 88 1.47 3.68 -3.44
N GLY A 89 2.72 3.35 -3.78
CA GLY A 89 3.67 2.75 -2.85
C GLY A 89 5.11 2.96 -3.28
N ASP A 90 6.06 2.72 -2.39
CA ASP A 90 7.49 2.90 -2.61
C ASP A 90 8.20 1.56 -2.89
N GLY A 91 7.49 0.44 -2.81
CA GLY A 91 8.04 -0.89 -3.02
C GLY A 91 7.48 -1.58 -4.26
N MET A 92 8.30 -2.43 -4.90
CA MET A 92 7.79 -3.30 -5.98
C MET A 92 6.77 -4.34 -5.49
N VAL A 93 6.70 -4.59 -4.17
CA VAL A 93 5.63 -5.39 -3.58
C VAL A 93 4.26 -4.70 -3.69
N ASP A 94 4.23 -3.37 -3.69
CA ASP A 94 3.00 -2.58 -3.88
C ASP A 94 2.54 -2.67 -5.33
N VAL A 95 3.47 -2.47 -6.27
CA VAL A 95 3.22 -2.65 -7.70
C VAL A 95 2.70 -4.05 -8.00
N GLY A 96 3.29 -5.08 -7.38
CA GLY A 96 2.84 -6.47 -7.51
C GLY A 96 1.42 -6.70 -7.00
N ALA A 97 1.10 -6.18 -5.80
CA ALA A 97 -0.24 -6.30 -5.22
C ALA A 97 -1.30 -5.59 -6.08
N ALA A 98 -0.99 -4.38 -6.55
CA ALA A 98 -1.88 -3.62 -7.42
C ALA A 98 -2.19 -4.36 -8.73
N ARG A 99 -1.14 -4.82 -9.44
CA ARG A 99 -1.31 -5.58 -10.69
C ARG A 99 -2.10 -6.87 -10.46
N ALA A 100 -1.85 -7.58 -9.37
CA ALA A 100 -2.59 -8.80 -9.03
C ALA A 100 -4.08 -8.53 -8.71
N ALA A 101 -4.40 -7.33 -8.21
CA ALA A 101 -5.77 -6.91 -7.91
C ALA A 101 -6.48 -6.20 -9.07
N GLY A 102 -5.80 -5.94 -10.20
CA GLY A 102 -6.34 -5.14 -11.30
C GLY A 102 -6.38 -3.62 -11.02
N VAL A 103 -5.65 -3.15 -10.01
CA VAL A 103 -5.54 -1.74 -9.62
C VAL A 103 -4.37 -1.10 -10.37
N VAL A 104 -4.47 0.20 -10.71
CA VAL A 104 -3.39 0.94 -11.38
C VAL A 104 -2.20 1.16 -10.41
N PRO A 105 -1.01 0.59 -10.64
CA PRO A 105 0.14 0.77 -9.76
C PRO A 105 0.87 2.09 -10.03
N ILE A 106 1.22 2.81 -8.96
CA ILE A 106 2.09 3.99 -9.00
C ILE A 106 3.25 3.75 -8.03
N LEU A 107 4.48 3.90 -8.53
CA LEU A 107 5.69 3.87 -7.71
C LEU A 107 6.08 5.30 -7.36
N VAL A 108 6.20 5.64 -6.08
CA VAL A 108 6.80 6.91 -5.66
C VAL A 108 8.30 6.74 -5.44
N LEU A 109 9.10 7.78 -5.68
CA LEU A 109 10.55 7.74 -5.49
C LEU A 109 11.00 8.08 -4.06
N THR A 110 10.07 8.47 -3.17
CA THR A 110 10.29 8.52 -1.73
C THR A 110 10.49 7.11 -1.14
N GLY A 111 10.95 7.03 0.11
CA GLY A 111 11.17 5.75 0.80
C GLY A 111 12.16 4.85 0.06
N TYR A 112 11.77 3.61 -0.23
CA TYR A 112 12.59 2.64 -0.97
C TYR A 112 12.56 2.85 -2.49
N GLY A 113 11.67 3.69 -3.02
CA GLY A 113 11.32 3.75 -4.43
C GLY A 113 12.48 4.13 -5.35
N ARG A 114 13.25 5.16 -4.99
CA ARG A 114 14.45 5.57 -5.75
C ARG A 114 15.47 4.44 -5.87
N GLY A 115 15.74 3.73 -4.77
CA GLY A 115 16.64 2.58 -4.79
C GLY A 115 16.11 1.42 -5.66
N HIS A 116 14.79 1.19 -5.66
CA HIS A 116 14.17 0.24 -6.58
C HIS A 116 14.33 0.66 -8.04
N TYR A 117 14.14 1.95 -8.34
CA TYR A 117 14.21 2.53 -9.68
C TYR A 117 15.63 2.52 -10.26
N GLU A 118 16.61 3.01 -9.51
CA GLU A 118 17.98 3.21 -10.01
C GLU A 118 18.78 1.91 -10.06
N HIS A 119 18.57 1.01 -9.10
CA HIS A 119 19.46 -0.15 -8.91
C HIS A 119 18.80 -1.51 -9.17
N ARG A 120 17.47 -1.57 -9.26
CA ARG A 120 16.73 -2.85 -9.36
C ARG A 120 15.77 -2.93 -10.53
N ARG A 121 15.65 -1.89 -11.36
CA ARG A 121 14.70 -1.85 -12.47
C ARG A 121 14.85 -2.99 -13.48
N SER A 122 16.08 -3.44 -13.74
CA SER A 122 16.34 -4.59 -14.62
C SER A 122 15.77 -5.92 -14.10
N ARG A 123 15.40 -6.01 -12.81
CA ARG A 123 14.86 -7.21 -12.16
C ARG A 123 13.34 -7.16 -11.99
N TRP A 124 12.68 -6.09 -12.43
CA TRP A 124 11.24 -5.94 -12.26
C TRP A 124 10.49 -6.90 -13.18
N THR A 125 9.66 -7.76 -12.59
CA THR A 125 8.77 -8.67 -13.33
C THR A 125 7.42 -8.03 -13.64
N VAL A 126 7.11 -6.91 -12.97
CA VAL A 126 5.90 -6.09 -13.17
C VAL A 126 6.32 -4.62 -13.22
N GLN A 127 5.61 -3.81 -13.99
CA GLN A 127 5.91 -2.39 -14.15
C GLN A 127 4.83 -1.53 -13.46
N PRO A 128 5.22 -0.44 -12.77
CA PRO A 128 4.25 0.58 -12.40
C PRO A 128 3.69 1.25 -13.67
N GLU A 129 2.48 1.78 -13.57
CA GLU A 129 1.86 2.60 -14.63
C GLU A 129 2.46 4.00 -14.64
N HIS A 130 2.84 4.50 -13.47
CA HIS A 130 3.45 5.80 -13.30
C HIS A 130 4.52 5.77 -12.22
N ILE A 131 5.52 6.63 -12.39
CA ILE A 131 6.59 6.85 -11.43
C ILE A 131 6.52 8.32 -11.06
N ALA A 132 6.26 8.60 -9.79
CA ALA A 132 6.07 9.93 -9.25
C ALA A 132 7.22 10.26 -8.27
N GLU A 133 7.57 11.53 -8.10
CA GLU A 133 8.62 11.91 -7.15
C GLU A 133 8.19 11.62 -5.70
N ASP A 134 6.93 11.90 -5.36
CA ASP A 134 6.34 11.66 -4.06
C ASP A 134 4.82 11.41 -4.13
N LEU A 135 4.17 11.32 -2.97
CA LEU A 135 2.72 11.08 -2.88
C LEU A 135 1.90 12.26 -3.41
N PHE A 136 2.39 13.50 -3.31
CA PHE A 136 1.70 14.67 -3.80
C PHE A 136 1.68 14.69 -5.33
N ASP A 137 2.84 14.45 -5.96
CA ASP A 137 2.95 14.31 -7.42
C ASP A 137 2.06 13.17 -7.96
N ALA A 138 2.05 12.03 -7.27
CA ALA A 138 1.15 10.92 -7.61
C ALA A 138 -0.34 11.33 -7.53
N ALA A 139 -0.73 12.09 -6.50
CA ALA A 139 -2.11 12.55 -6.33
C ALA A 139 -2.51 13.55 -7.43
N GLU A 140 -1.62 14.48 -7.79
CA GLU A 140 -1.86 15.41 -8.90
C GLU A 140 -2.07 14.66 -10.21
N TRP A 141 -1.22 13.66 -10.51
CA TRP A 141 -1.35 12.82 -11.70
C TRP A 141 -2.70 12.08 -11.75
N ILE A 142 -3.14 11.48 -10.63
CA ILE A 142 -4.45 10.81 -10.53
C ILE A 142 -5.60 11.78 -10.82
N LEU A 143 -5.55 12.98 -10.23
CA LEU A 143 -6.62 13.97 -10.37
C LEU A 143 -6.68 14.55 -11.80
N GLN A 144 -5.55 14.68 -12.48
CA GLN A 144 -5.49 15.14 -13.87
C GLN A 144 -6.07 14.11 -14.85
N ARG A 145 -5.85 12.81 -14.63
CA ARG A 145 -6.41 11.75 -15.50
C ARG A 145 -7.93 11.70 -15.43
N LYS A 146 -8.51 11.90 -14.25
CA LYS A 146 -9.97 11.98 -14.09
C LYS A 146 -10.60 13.15 -14.88
N ARG A 147 -9.85 14.22 -15.11
CA ARG A 147 -10.32 15.42 -15.83
C ARG A 147 -10.29 15.27 -17.35
N ARG A 148 -9.62 14.25 -17.89
CA ARG A 148 -9.65 13.98 -19.34
C ARG A 148 -10.90 13.17 -19.65
N PRO A 149 -11.87 13.69 -20.43
CA PRO A 149 -12.96 12.87 -20.92
C PRO A 149 -12.38 11.80 -21.85
N GLU A 150 -12.91 10.58 -21.73
CA GLU A 150 -12.69 9.49 -22.70
C GLU A 150 -13.17 9.89 -24.10
#